data_AF-A0AA91Z2I1-F1
#
_entry.id   AF-A0AA91Z2I1-F1
#
_cell.length_a   1.000
_cell.length_b   1.000
_cell.length_c   1.000
_cell.angle_alpha   90.00
_cell.angle_beta   90.00
_cell.angle_gamma   90.00
#
_symmetry.space_group_name_H-M   'P 1'
#
loop_
_entity.id
_entity.type
_entity.pdbx_description
1 polymer ?
#
loop_
_entity_poly.entity_id
_entity_poly.type
_entity_poly.pdbx_seq_one_letter_code
_entity_poly.pdbx_strand_id
1 'polypeptide(L)' 'NTIIVTHGNLMSLLLNFYNKNFGFDDWQNLSNPDIYLLKNVGNKVIYERLWKQ' A
#
# COMPACT_ATOMS: atom_id res chain seq x y z
N ASN A 1 4.50 3.11 16.34
CA ASN A 1 4.49 3.50 14.91
C ASN A 1 5.75 2.95 14.27
N THR A 2 5.60 2.20 13.18
CA THR A 2 6.69 1.55 12.45
C THR A 2 6.63 2.03 11.00
N ILE A 3 7.79 2.32 10.41
CA ILE A 3 7.92 2.68 8.99
C ILE A 3 8.62 1.53 8.27
N ILE A 4 8.09 1.15 7.11
CA ILE A 4 8.67 0.14 6.24
C ILE A 4 9.01 0.83 4.92
N VAL A 5 10.26 0.71 4.48
CA VAL A 5 10.74 1.25 3.20
C VAL A 5 11.09 0.08 2.29
N THR A 6 10.58 0.09 1.07
CA THR A 6 10.71 -1.02 0.12
C THR A 6 10.58 -0.52 -1.32
N HIS A 7 10.86 -1.40 -2.29
CA HIS A 7 10.58 -1.20 -3.70
C HIS A 7 9.11 -1.46 -4.05
N GLY A 8 8.67 -0.92 -5.19
CA GLY A 8 7.28 -0.98 -5.68
C GLY A 8 6.72 -2.41 -5.83
N ASN A 9 7.52 -3.38 -6.26
CA ASN A 9 7.05 -4.77 -6.43
C ASN A 9 6.72 -5.45 -5.10
N LEU A 10 7.53 -5.26 -4.07
CA LEU A 10 7.21 -5.82 -2.76
C LEU A 10 6.07 -5.04 -2.10
N MET A 11 6.00 -3.72 -2.31
CA MET A 11 4.89 -2.90 -1.85
C MET A 11 3.55 -3.35 -2.47
N SER A 12 3.50 -3.63 -3.78
CA SER A 12 2.28 -4.11 -4.43
C SER A 12 1.83 -5.48 -3.92
N LEU A 13 2.76 -6.40 -3.65
CA LEU A 13 2.42 -7.69 -3.02
C LEU A 13 1.84 -7.50 -1.61
N LEU A 14 2.41 -6.59 -0.84
CA LEU A 14 1.93 -6.26 0.51
C LEU A 14 0.54 -5.63 0.49
N LEU A 15 0.29 -4.69 -0.42
CA LEU A 15 -1.02 -4.05 -0.60
C LEU A 15 -2.05 -5.05 -1.13
N ASN A 16 -1.69 -5.93 -2.07
CA ASN A 16 -2.55 -7.02 -2.54
C ASN A 16 -2.90 -8.03 -1.44
N PHE A 17 -2.00 -8.28 -0.50
CA PHE A 17 -2.27 -9.16 0.64
C PHE A 17 -3.44 -8.64 1.48
N TYR A 18 -3.46 -7.34 1.78
CA TYR A 18 -4.53 -6.72 2.58
C TYR A 18 -5.76 -6.32 1.78
N ASN A 19 -5.61 -5.96 0.50
CA ASN A 19 -6.71 -5.69 -0.41
C ASN A 19 -6.54 -6.45 -1.71
N LYS A 20 -7.34 -7.50 -1.89
CA LYS A 20 -7.32 -8.34 -3.09
C LYS A 20 -7.75 -7.63 -4.38
N ASN A 21 -8.35 -6.44 -4.26
CA ASN A 21 -8.67 -5.59 -5.41
C ASN A 21 -7.45 -4.79 -5.91
N PHE A 22 -6.35 -4.71 -5.13
CA PHE A 22 -5.13 -4.07 -5.59
C PHE A 22 -4.47 -4.94 -6.68
N GLY A 23 -4.55 -4.49 -7.93
CA GLY A 23 -4.19 -5.26 -9.11
C GLY A 23 -2.99 -4.70 -9.88
N PHE A 24 -2.90 -5.14 -11.13
CA PHE A 24 -1.86 -4.69 -12.07
C PHE A 24 -1.93 -3.19 -12.32
N ASP A 25 -3.13 -2.65 -12.55
CA ASP A 25 -3.32 -1.23 -12.83
C ASP A 25 -2.91 -0.36 -11.64
N ASP A 26 -3.21 -0.79 -10.41
CA ASP A 26 -2.76 -0.08 -9.20
C ASP A 26 -1.23 -0.10 -9.06
N TRP A 27 -0.61 -1.25 -9.31
CA TRP A 27 0.87 -1.37 -9.30
C TRP A 27 1.50 -0.47 -10.36
N GLN A 28 0.93 -0.41 -11.57
CA GLN A 28 1.43 0.43 -12.64
C GLN A 28 1.30 1.93 -12.32
N ASN A 29 0.33 2.31 -11.49
CA ASN A 29 0.08 3.68 -11.04
C ASN A 29 0.82 4.07 -9.74
N LEU A 30 1.71 3.21 -9.24
CA LEU A 30 2.59 3.55 -8.13
C LEU A 30 3.57 4.66 -8.55
N SER A 31 3.80 5.62 -7.66
CA SER A 31 4.73 6.72 -7.88
C SER A 31 6.04 6.52 -7.11
N ASN A 32 7.04 7.35 -7.37
CA ASN A 32 8.26 7.39 -6.56
C ASN A 32 8.54 8.84 -6.10
N PRO A 33 8.34 9.19 -4.81
CA PRO A 33 7.91 8.29 -3.73
C PRO A 33 6.42 7.92 -3.83
N ASP A 34 6.03 6.90 -3.08
CA ASP A 34 4.63 6.63 -2.75
C ASP A 34 4.53 6.31 -1.27
N ILE A 35 3.47 6.78 -0.62
CA ILE A 35 3.30 6.65 0.83
C ILE A 35 1.91 6.12 1.13
N TYR A 36 1.88 4.97 1.79
CA TYR A 36 0.66 4.31 2.25
C TYR A 36 0.64 4.21 3.76
N LEU A 37 -0.51 4.50 4.35
CA LEU A 37 -0.79 4.34 5.77
C LEU A 37 -1.64 3.11 6.00
N LEU A 38 -1.12 2.17 6.79
CA LEU A 38 -1.85 0.99 7.26
C LEU A 38 -2.34 1.23 8.68
N LYS A 39 -3.65 1.09 8.92
CA LYS A 39 -4.25 1.15 10.26
C LYS A 39 -4.92 -0.18 10.57
N ASN A 40 -4.66 -0.72 11.76
CA ASN A 40 -5.38 -1.88 12.27
C ASN A 40 -6.59 -1.40 13.09
N VAL A 41 -7.80 -1.73 12.64
CA VAL A 41 -9.06 -1.40 13.30
C VAL A 41 -9.88 -2.68 13.45
N GLY A 42 -10.01 -3.17 14.69
CA GLY A 42 -10.84 -4.34 15.00
C GLY A 42 -10.48 -5.59 14.21
N ASN A 43 -9.19 -5.96 14.18
CA ASN A 43 -8.62 -7.08 13.42
C ASN A 43 -8.75 -6.96 11.89
N LYS A 44 -9.10 -5.78 11.36
CA LYS A 44 -9.04 -5.48 9.94
C LYS A 44 -7.97 -4.43 9.67
N VAL A 45 -7.19 -4.66 8.63
CA VAL A 45 -6.24 -3.65 8.15
C VAL A 45 -6.93 -2.81 7.10
N ILE A 46 -7.06 -1.52 7.36
CA ILE A 46 -7.44 -0.52 6.38
C ILE A 46 -6.18 0.18 5.87
N TYR A 47 -6.18 0.55 4.59
CA TYR A 47 -5.05 1.24 3.99
C TYR A 47 -5.52 2.50 3.27
N GLU A 48 -4.67 3.52 3.29
CA GLU A 48 -4.92 4.83 2.69
C GLU A 48 -3.65 5.30 1.98
N ARG A 49 -3.76 5.70 0.70
CA ARG A 49 -2.66 6.35 -0.01
C ARG A 49 -2.60 7.81 0.44
N LEU A 50 -1.52 8.18 1.12
CA LEU A 50 -1.30 9.54 1.61
C LEU A 50 -0.64 10.42 0.56
N TRP A 51 0.16 9.81 -0.31
CA TRP A 51 0.83 10.54 -1.39
C TRP A 51 -0.18 10.92 -2.47
N LYS A 52 -0.34 12.23 -2.67
CA LYS A 52 -1.17 12.82 -3.74
C LYS A 52 -0.20 13.60 -4.62
N GLN A 53 -0.01 13.11 -5.83
CA GLN A 53 0.80 13.79 -6.84
C GLN A 53 0.04 14.98 -7.42
#